data_AF-A8WDW9-F1
#
_entry.id   AF-A8WDW9-F1
#
_cell.length_a   1.000
_cell.length_b   1.000
_cell.length_c   1.000
_cell.angle_alpha   90.00
_cell.angle_beta   90.00
_cell.angle_gamma   90.00
#
_symmetry.space_group_name_H-M   'P 1'
#
loop_
_entity.id
_entity.type
_entity.pdbx_description
1 polymer ?
#
loop_
_entity_poly.entity_id
_entity_poly.type
_entity_poly.pdbx_seq_one_letter_code
_entity_poly.pdbx_strand_id
1 'polypeptide(L)' 'KRPMNAFMVWSQMERRKICERTPDLHNAEISKELGRRWQLLSKDDKQPYIIEAEKLRKLHMIEYPNYKYRP' A
#
# COMPACT_ATOMS: atom_id res chain seq x y z
N LYS A 1 12.09 6.70 6.14
CA LYS A 1 10.81 5.97 6.35
C LYS A 1 10.83 4.74 5.45
N ARG A 2 10.16 3.63 5.79
CA ARG A 2 10.16 2.41 4.93
C ARG A 2 9.52 2.71 3.56
N PRO A 3 10.00 2.10 2.45
CA PRO A 3 9.29 2.16 1.18
C PRO A 3 7.96 1.40 1.28
N MET A 4 6.95 1.86 0.55
CA MET A 4 5.63 1.22 0.53
C MET A 4 5.69 -0.07 -0.27
N ASN A 5 5.09 -1.14 0.26
CA ASN A 5 4.87 -2.39 -0.48
C ASN A 5 3.62 -2.26 -1.38
N ALA A 6 3.37 -3.27 -2.22
CA ALA A 6 2.26 -3.24 -3.18
C ALA A 6 0.89 -2.98 -2.54
N PHE A 7 0.62 -3.62 -1.39
CA PHE A 7 -0.61 -3.37 -0.64
C PHE A 7 -0.69 -1.94 -0.12
N MET A 8 0.40 -1.37 0.41
CA MET A 8 0.42 0.00 0.92
C MET A 8 0.21 1.03 -0.21
N VAL A 9 0.81 0.80 -1.39
CA VAL A 9 0.60 1.66 -2.59
C VAL A 9 -0.88 1.63 -3.03
N TRP A 10 -1.47 0.44 -3.14
CA TRP A 10 -2.88 0.29 -3.52
C TRP A 10 -3.83 0.85 -2.44
N SER A 11 -3.61 0.47 -1.18
CA SER A 11 -4.50 0.80 -0.06
C SER A 11 -4.54 2.28 0.25
N GLN A 12 -3.50 3.06 -0.09
CA GLN A 12 -3.51 4.51 0.07
C GLN A 12 -4.63 5.16 -0.76
N MET A 13 -4.79 4.75 -2.03
CA MET A 13 -5.84 5.27 -2.89
C MET A 13 -7.22 4.76 -2.50
N GLU A 14 -7.34 3.47 -2.21
CA GLU A 14 -8.63 2.88 -1.82
C GLU A 14 -9.12 3.36 -0.45
N ARG A 15 -8.21 3.59 0.51
CA ARG A 15 -8.55 4.22 1.80
C ARG A 15 -9.18 5.58 1.58
N ARG A 16 -8.59 6.41 0.72
CA ARG A 16 -9.13 7.74 0.40
C ARG A 16 -10.55 7.65 -0.15
N LYS A 17 -10.81 6.74 -1.09
CA LYS A 17 -12.16 6.52 -1.65
C LYS A 17 -13.18 6.09 -0.58
N ILE A 18 -12.76 5.28 0.40
CA ILE A 18 -13.63 4.86 1.50
C ILE A 18 -13.90 6.05 2.44
N CYS A 19 -12.87 6.80 2.84
CA CYS A 19 -13.04 7.98 3.69
C CYS A 19 -13.93 9.06 3.04
N GLU A 20 -13.84 9.24 1.72
CA GLU A 20 -14.69 10.18 0.97
C GLU A 20 -16.18 9.76 0.99
N ARG A 21 -16.47 8.45 1.04
CA ARG A 21 -17.84 7.93 1.07
C ARG A 21 -18.38 7.77 2.48
N THR A 22 -17.52 7.46 3.45
CA THR A 22 -17.85 7.18 4.84
C THR A 22 -16.82 7.85 5.76
N PRO A 23 -16.93 9.17 5.99
CA PRO A 23 -15.94 9.93 6.76
C PRO A 23 -15.86 9.52 8.24
N ASP A 24 -16.95 9.00 8.81
CA ASP A 24 -17.03 8.59 10.22
C ASP A 24 -16.53 7.15 10.47
N LEU A 25 -16.14 6.43 9.41
CA LEU A 25 -15.74 5.05 9.54
C LEU A 25 -14.36 4.94 10.23
N HIS A 26 -14.27 4.10 11.25
CA HIS A 26 -13.04 3.94 12.01
C HIS A 26 -11.93 3.30 11.16
N ASN A 27 -10.70 3.79 11.32
CA ASN A 27 -9.53 3.33 10.54
C ASN A 27 -9.27 1.83 10.64
N ALA A 28 -9.60 1.19 11.77
CA ALA A 28 -9.47 -0.26 11.92
C ALA A 28 -10.42 -1.01 10.98
N GLU A 29 -11.66 -0.56 10.83
CA GLU A 29 -12.64 -1.17 9.92
C GLU A 29 -12.25 -0.95 8.46
N ILE A 30 -11.77 0.26 8.13
CA ILE A 30 -11.22 0.54 6.80
C ILE A 30 -10.06 -0.41 6.48
N SER A 31 -9.15 -0.62 7.44
CA SER A 31 -7.98 -1.48 7.24
C SER A 31 -8.37 -2.96 7.05
N LYS A 32 -9.37 -3.46 7.78
CA LYS A 32 -9.93 -4.81 7.59
C LYS A 32 -10.52 -4.99 6.19
N GLU A 33 -11.37 -4.06 5.75
CA GLU A 33 -12.00 -4.15 4.43
C GLU A 33 -10.99 -4.02 3.29
N LEU A 34 -9.98 -3.14 3.43
CA LEU A 34 -8.87 -3.06 2.47
C LEU A 34 -8.10 -4.37 2.38
N GLY A 35 -7.79 -5.01 3.51
CA GLY A 35 -7.15 -6.33 3.53
C GLY A 35 -7.96 -7.37 2.75
N ARG A 36 -9.28 -7.42 2.98
CA ARG A 36 -10.20 -8.33 2.28
C ARG A 36 -10.22 -8.07 0.78
N ARG A 37 -10.41 -6.82 0.36
CA ARG A 37 -10.43 -6.43 -1.06
C ARG A 37 -9.12 -6.76 -1.76
N TRP A 38 -7.98 -6.49 -1.11
CA TRP A 38 -6.67 -6.84 -1.67
C TRP A 38 -6.54 -8.34 -1.92
N GLN A 39 -6.98 -9.19 -1.00
CA GLN A 39 -6.94 -10.63 -1.19
C GLN A 39 -7.76 -11.08 -2.41
N LEU A 40 -8.91 -10.44 -2.64
CA LEU A 40 -9.82 -10.74 -3.74
C LEU A 40 -9.35 -10.21 -5.12
N LEU A 41 -8.42 -9.26 -5.16
CA LEU A 41 -7.87 -8.78 -6.44
C LEU A 41 -7.12 -9.90 -7.17
N SER A 42 -7.30 -9.94 -8.50
CA SER A 42 -6.57 -10.86 -9.36
C SER A 42 -5.08 -10.52 -9.39
N LYS A 43 -4.26 -11.42 -9.97
CA LYS A 43 -2.84 -11.14 -10.16
C LYS A 43 -2.63 -9.94 -11.07
N ASP A 44 -3.43 -9.83 -12.13
CA ASP A 44 -3.32 -8.74 -13.10
C ASP A 44 -3.71 -7.40 -12.48
N ASP A 45 -4.74 -7.37 -11.62
CA ASP A 45 -5.11 -6.17 -10.87
C ASP A 45 -4.05 -5.76 -9.85
N LYS A 46 -3.32 -6.72 -9.27
CA LYS A 46 -2.22 -6.46 -8.33
C LYS A 46 -0.95 -5.99 -9.04
N GLN A 47 -0.75 -6.42 -10.29
CA GLN A 47 0.48 -6.20 -11.05
C GLN A 47 0.96 -4.74 -11.11
N PRO A 48 0.12 -3.73 -11.40
CA PRO A 48 0.59 -2.35 -11.43
C PRO A 48 1.16 -1.89 -10.07
N TYR A 49 0.54 -2.33 -8.97
CA TYR A 49 0.99 -1.97 -7.62
C TYR A 49 2.25 -2.71 -7.19
N ILE A 50 2.45 -3.94 -7.67
CA ILE A 50 3.69 -4.71 -7.49
C ILE A 50 4.84 -4.01 -8.20
N ILE A 51 4.64 -3.61 -9.46
CA ILE A 51 5.65 -2.88 -10.25
C ILE A 51 6.01 -1.57 -9.55
N GLU A 52 5.01 -0.81 -9.08
CA GLU A 52 5.25 0.47 -8.42
C GLU A 52 5.96 0.31 -7.07
N ALA A 53 5.60 -0.69 -6.29
CA ALA A 53 6.31 -1.01 -5.04
C ALA A 53 7.78 -1.39 -5.28
N GLU A 54 8.07 -2.14 -6.35
CA GLU A 54 9.45 -2.46 -6.73
C GLU A 54 10.23 -1.20 -7.15
N LYS A 55 9.61 -0.26 -7.87
CA LYS A 55 10.25 1.03 -8.18
C LYS A 55 10.55 1.82 -6.92
N LEU A 56 9.58 1.96 -6.01
CA LEU A 56 9.77 2.66 -4.74
C LEU A 56 10.87 2.00 -3.89
N ARG A 57 10.93 0.67 -3.87
CA ARG A 57 12.00 -0.07 -3.20
C ARG A 57 13.37 0.24 -3.80
N LYS A 58 13.50 0.21 -5.12
CA LYS A 58 14.76 0.53 -5.82
C LYS A 58 15.18 1.98 -5.59
N LEU A 59 14.26 2.93 -5.72
CA LEU A 59 14.53 4.34 -5.45
C LEU A 59 15.02 4.54 -4.02
N HIS A 60 14.33 3.95 -3.04
CA HIS A 60 14.74 4.03 -1.64
C HIS A 60 16.12 3.41 -1.40
N MET A 61 16.50 2.34 -2.11
CA MET A 61 17.84 1.77 -2.00
C MET A 61 18.92 2.70 -2.55
N ILE A 62 18.62 3.44 -3.62
CA ILE A 62 19.54 4.43 -4.21
C ILE A 62 19.66 5.65 -3.30
N GLU A 63 18.54 6.18 -2.81
CA GLU A 63 18.50 7.37 -1.94
C GLU A 63 19.10 7.10 -0.56
N TYR A 64 18.94 5.88 -0.05
CA TYR A 64 19.40 5.48 1.27
C TYR A 64 20.25 4.19 1.19
N PRO A 65 21.47 4.25 0.64
CA PRO A 65 22.32 3.07 0.39
C PRO A 65 22.72 2.33 1.67
N ASN A 66 22.78 3.05 2.81
CA ASN A 66 23.10 2.49 4.13
C ASN A 66 21.85 2.14 4.96
N TYR A 67 20.66 2.18 4.36
CA TYR A 67 19.44 1.88 5.09
C TYR A 67 19.40 0.43 5.53
N LYS A 68 19.28 0.22 6.85
CA LYS A 68 18.96 -1.07 7.45
C LYS A 68 17.73 -0.90 8.34
N TYR A 69 16.73 -1.73 8.11
CA TYR A 69 15.57 -1.78 8.98
C TYR A 69 15.99 -2.29 10.37
N ARG A 70 15.70 -1.51 11.41
CA ARG A 70 15.83 -1.91 12.81
C ARG A 70 14.44 -1.78 13.44
N PRO A 71 13.78 -2.91 13.77
CA PRO A 71 12.44 -2.91 14.35
C PRO A 71 12.39 -2.26 15.73
#